data_AF-A0A0L8G6L4-F1
#
_entry.id   AF-A0A0L8G6L4-F1
#
_cell.length_a   1.000
_cell.length_b   1.000
_cell.length_c   1.000
_cell.angle_alpha   90.00
_cell.angle_beta   90.00
_cell.angle_gamma   90.00
#
_symmetry.space_group_name_H-M   'P 1'
#
loop_
_entity.id
_entity.type
_entity.pdbx_description
1 polymer ?
#
loop_
_entity_poly.entity_id
_entity_poly.type
_entity_poly.pdbx_seq_one_letter_code
_entity_poly.pdbx_strand_id
1 'polypeptide(L)' 'MWEKRPKVDVKDYTIANVKNTTMGRMPGTVDGQQFIIEKCEDTNIYIFDHSASVTIDDCINCRIFLGPVKTR' A
#
# COMPACT_ATOMS: atom_id res chain seq x y z
N MET A 1 -24.40 -7.71 21.07
CA MET A 1 -22.98 -8.09 20.99
C MET A 1 -22.31 -7.06 20.12
N TRP A 2 -21.62 -6.07 20.70
CA TRP A 2 -20.90 -5.08 19.90
C TRP A 2 -19.63 -5.76 19.40
N GLU A 3 -19.66 -6.20 18.14
CA GLU A 3 -18.49 -6.76 17.49
C GLU A 3 -17.38 -5.71 17.52
N LYS A 4 -16.27 -6.06 18.17
CA LYS A 4 -15.03 -5.28 18.13
C LYS A 4 -14.62 -5.20 16.66
N ARG A 5 -14.96 -4.11 15.98
CA ARG A 5 -14.44 -3.83 14.65
C ARG A 5 -12.92 -3.92 14.75
N PRO A 6 -12.24 -4.75 13.94
CA PRO A 6 -10.79 -4.73 13.92
C PRO A 6 -10.35 -3.29 13.67
N LYS A 7 -9.43 -2.79 14.51
CA LYS A 7 -8.80 -1.48 14.28
C LYS A 7 -8.00 -1.62 13.01
N VAL A 8 -8.60 -1.23 11.89
CA VAL A 8 -7.90 -1.03 10.62
C VAL A 8 -7.07 0.23 10.80
N ASP A 9 -5.78 0.08 11.06
CA ASP A 9 -4.87 1.21 11.18
C ASP A 9 -4.53 1.70 9.77
N VAL A 10 -4.82 2.97 9.48
CA VAL A 10 -4.62 3.58 8.16
C VAL A 10 -3.16 3.44 7.68
N LYS A 11 -2.21 3.36 8.62
CA LYS A 11 -0.79 3.16 8.35
C LYS A 11 -0.47 1.81 7.69
N ASP A 12 -1.31 0.81 7.89
CA ASP A 12 -1.09 -0.51 7.30
C ASP A 12 -1.34 -0.47 5.79
N TYR A 13 -2.16 0.48 5.32
CA TYR A 13 -2.57 0.65 3.93
C TYR A 13 -1.97 1.89 3.25
N THR A 14 -1.07 2.58 3.93
CA THR A 14 -0.40 3.79 3.42
C THR A 14 1.11 3.68 3.55
N ILE A 15 1.82 3.98 2.46
CA ILE A 15 3.26 4.22 2.44
C ILE A 15 3.47 5.69 2.08
N ALA A 16 3.87 6.49 3.06
CA ALA A 16 4.02 7.94 2.93
C ALA A 16 5.36 8.43 3.45
N ASN A 17 5.95 9.43 2.79
CA ASN A 17 7.15 10.14 3.25
C ASN A 17 8.39 9.24 3.47
N VAL A 18 8.59 8.24 2.61
CA VAL A 18 9.75 7.34 2.68
C VAL A 18 10.79 7.70 1.62
N LYS A 19 12.08 7.62 1.98
CA LYS A 19 13.19 7.89 1.06
C LYS A 19 14.29 6.84 1.19
N ASN A 20 14.96 6.50 0.08
CA ASN A 20 16.12 5.60 0.07
C ASN A 20 15.91 4.26 0.79
N THR A 21 14.70 3.69 0.69
CA THR A 21 14.34 2.45 1.39
C THR A 21 13.70 1.44 0.45
N THR A 22 13.53 0.21 0.95
CA THR A 22 12.69 -0.78 0.29
C THR A 22 11.55 -1.16 1.21
N MET A 23 10.34 -0.93 0.76
CA MET A 23 9.10 -1.15 1.51
C MET A 23 8.23 -2.16 0.77
N GLY A 24 7.33 -2.81 1.50
CA GLY A 24 6.41 -3.72 0.87
C GLY A 24 5.35 -4.27 1.78
N ARG A 25 4.48 -5.07 1.18
CA ARG A 25 3.37 -5.76 1.83
C ARG A 25 3.37 -7.22 1.40
N MET A 26 3.25 -8.09 2.40
CA MET A 26 3.17 -9.53 2.21
C MET A 26 1.75 -9.93 1.81
N PRO A 27 1.56 -11.10 1.19
CA PRO A 27 0.23 -11.63 0.89
C PRO A 27 -0.67 -11.66 2.14
N GLY A 28 -1.93 -11.25 2.01
CA GLY A 28 -2.93 -11.21 3.08
C GLY A 28 -2.84 -9.99 4.02
N THR A 29 -1.98 -9.00 3.71
CA THR A 29 -1.84 -7.78 4.52
C THR A 29 -2.62 -6.59 3.96
N VAL A 30 -2.90 -6.56 2.66
CA VAL A 30 -3.74 -5.53 2.02
C VAL A 30 -5.18 -6.03 1.89
N ASP A 31 -5.37 -7.34 1.67
CA ASP A 31 -6.67 -8.04 1.70
C ASP A 31 -7.78 -7.32 0.93
N GLY A 32 -7.46 -6.84 -0.28
CA GLY A 32 -8.42 -6.19 -1.16
C GLY A 32 -8.82 -4.78 -0.73
N GLN A 33 -8.16 -4.16 0.25
CA GLN A 33 -8.41 -2.76 0.60
C GLN A 33 -7.76 -1.78 -0.38
N GLN A 34 -8.13 -0.51 -0.27
CA GLN A 34 -7.46 0.57 -1.00
C GLN A 34 -6.06 0.80 -0.41
N PHE A 35 -5.07 1.02 -1.27
CA PHE A 35 -3.69 1.30 -0.87
C PHE A 35 -3.21 2.66 -1.37
N ILE A 36 -2.48 3.40 -0.55
CA ILE A 36 -1.99 4.75 -0.87
C ILE A 36 -0.47 4.79 -0.78
N ILE A 37 0.17 5.33 -1.82
CA ILE A 37 1.61 5.59 -1.87
C ILE A 37 1.80 7.07 -2.17
N GLU A 38 2.36 7.82 -1.23
CA GLU A 38 2.52 9.28 -1.39
C GLU A 38 3.91 9.77 -0.96
N LYS A 39 4.45 10.80 -1.64
CA LYS A 39 5.68 11.50 -1.20
C LYS A 39 6.87 10.58 -0.97
N CYS A 40 7.09 9.62 -1.88
CA CYS A 40 8.19 8.66 -1.79
C CYS A 40 9.32 9.01 -2.78
N GLU A 41 10.57 8.92 -2.35
CA GLU A 41 11.73 9.22 -3.22
C GLU A 41 12.78 8.10 -3.18
N ASP A 42 13.38 7.77 -4.33
CA ASP A 42 14.47 6.78 -4.43
C ASP A 42 14.17 5.43 -3.72
N THR A 43 12.91 5.01 -3.75
CA THR A 43 12.40 3.90 -2.93
C THR A 43 11.86 2.77 -3.81
N ASN A 44 12.13 1.52 -3.42
CA ASN A 44 11.51 0.36 -4.05
C ASN A 44 10.29 -0.08 -3.22
N ILE A 45 9.12 -0.23 -3.85
CA ILE A 45 7.87 -0.58 -3.18
C ILE A 45 7.28 -1.84 -3.82
N TYR A 46 7.08 -2.89 -3.03
CA TYR A 46 6.56 -4.17 -3.51
C TYR A 46 5.31 -4.59 -2.75
N ILE A 47 4.15 -4.56 -3.42
CA ILE A 47 2.87 -5.00 -2.85
C ILE A 47 2.52 -6.37 -3.43
N PHE A 48 2.75 -7.43 -2.68
CA PHE A 48 2.47 -8.81 -3.09
C PHE A 48 1.08 -9.27 -2.66
N ASP A 49 0.08 -8.42 -2.85
CA ASP A 49 -1.30 -8.72 -2.48
C ASP A 49 -2.27 -8.05 -3.46
N HIS A 50 -3.53 -8.49 -3.39
CA HIS A 50 -4.61 -7.92 -4.17
C HIS A 50 -5.18 -6.67 -3.48
N SER A 51 -5.58 -5.68 -4.29
CA SER A 51 -6.08 -4.40 -3.80
C SER A 51 -7.36 -4.00 -4.54
N ALA A 52 -8.27 -3.29 -3.87
CA ALA A 52 -9.44 -2.71 -4.54
C ALA A 52 -9.05 -1.55 -5.45
N SER A 53 -8.14 -0.70 -4.99
CA SER A 53 -7.60 0.43 -5.73
C SER A 53 -6.23 0.80 -5.18
N VAL A 54 -5.39 1.42 -6.01
CA VAL A 54 -4.08 1.92 -5.59
C VAL A 54 -3.93 3.36 -6.07
N THR A 55 -3.58 4.26 -5.17
CA THR A 55 -3.28 5.67 -5.45
C THR A 55 -1.79 5.91 -5.28
N ILE A 56 -1.15 6.49 -6.30
CA ILE A 56 0.28 6.85 -6.27
C ILE A 56 0.38 8.34 -6.56
N ASP A 57 0.94 9.11 -5.63
CA ASP A 57 1.04 10.56 -5.72
C ASP A 57 2.42 11.08 -5.26
N ASP A 58 2.92 12.17 -5.85
CA ASP A 58 4.20 12.81 -5.49
C ASP A 58 5.39 11.84 -5.29
N CYS A 59 5.56 10.84 -6.16
CA CYS A 59 6.66 9.87 -6.06
C CYS A 59 7.75 10.11 -7.11
N ILE A 60 9.03 10.15 -6.71
CA ILE A 60 10.16 10.46 -7.58
C ILE A 60 11.19 9.32 -7.54
N ASN A 61 11.60 8.82 -8.72
CA ASN A 61 12.59 7.75 -8.85
C ASN A 61 12.26 6.47 -8.04
N CYS A 62 10.98 6.14 -7.91
CA CYS A 62 10.52 4.94 -7.21
C CYS A 62 10.32 3.77 -8.18
N ARG A 63 10.65 2.55 -7.73
CA ARG A 63 10.29 1.31 -8.43
C ARG A 63 9.13 0.65 -7.71
N ILE A 64 7.98 0.57 -8.34
CA ILE A 64 6.75 0.10 -7.71
C ILE A 64 6.26 -1.15 -8.41
N PHE A 65 6.08 -2.23 -7.64
CA PHE A 65 5.41 -3.46 -8.06
C PHE A 65 4.10 -3.58 -7.31
N LEU A 66 3.02 -3.85 -8.05
CA LEU A 66 1.68 -4.05 -7.51
C LEU A 66 1.17 -5.42 -7.93
N GLY A 67 0.62 -6.16 -6.97
CA GLY A 67 -0.20 -7.32 -7.23
C GLY A 67 -1.52 -6.96 -7.94
N PRO A 68 -2.44 -7.93 -8.09
CA PRO A 68 -3.69 -7.72 -8.82
C PRO A 68 -4.53 -6.57 -8.23
N VAL A 69 -4.90 -5.60 -9.07
CA VAL A 69 -5.80 -4.51 -8.67
C VAL A 69 -7.18 -4.73 -9.30
N LYS A 70 -8.22 -4.71 -8.47
CA LYS A 70 -9.60 -4.90 -8.93
C LYS A 70 -10.03 -3.74 -9.84
N THR A 71 -10.59 -4.07 -11.00
CA THR A 71 -11.04 -3.06 -11.99
C THR A 71 -12.53 -3.12 -12.30
N ARG A 72 -13.24 -4.17 -11.88
CA ARG A 72 -14.71 -4.33 -11.96
C ARG A 72 -15.22 -5.23 -10.84
#